data_AF-A0A840WS88-F1
#
_entry.id   AF-A0A840WS88-F1
#
_cell.length_a   1.000
_cell.length_b   1.000
_cell.length_c   1.000
_cell.angle_alpha   90.00
_cell.angle_beta   90.00
_cell.angle_gamma   90.00
#
_symmetry.space_group_name_H-M   'P 1'
#
loop_
_entity.id
_entity.type
_entity.pdbx_description
1 polymer ?
#
loop_
_entity_poly.entity_id
_entity_poly.type
_entity_poly.pdbx_seq_one_letter_code
_entity_poly.pdbx_strand_id
1 'polypeptide(L)'
;MDPDEDPRHTAEREIREELAISPKFHDGFGDQPLFLSVTQTRGEESHIDVTLWFVLMGDRTQELCIDEREARSVEWLAIDDPAVWVKRRLDPQMHRFLSKLTTALMT
;
A
#
# COMPACT_ATOMS: atom_id res chain seq x y z
N MET A 1 -6.85 11.63 -3.05
CA MET A 1 -5.72 12.56 -3.24
C MET A 1 -6.30 13.91 -3.62
N ASP A 2 -5.99 14.95 -2.85
CA ASP A 2 -6.52 16.28 -3.14
C ASP A 2 -5.78 16.92 -4.32
N PRO A 3 -6.41 17.83 -5.08
CA PRO A 3 -5.73 18.56 -6.13
C PRO A 3 -4.47 19.26 -5.59
N ASP A 4 -3.37 19.14 -6.32
CA ASP A 4 -2.04 19.68 -5.99
C ASP A 4 -1.38 19.12 -4.71
N GLU A 5 -1.97 18.09 -4.08
CA GLU A 5 -1.37 17.39 -2.95
C GLU A 5 -0.13 16.58 -3.40
N ASP A 6 0.93 16.61 -2.59
CA ASP A 6 2.08 15.74 -2.82
C ASP A 6 1.72 14.28 -2.51
N PRO A 7 2.00 13.30 -3.40
CA PRO A 7 1.66 11.90 -3.16
C PRO A 7 2.20 11.30 -1.86
N ARG A 8 3.33 11.83 -1.37
CA ARG A 8 3.90 11.41 -0.09
C ARG A 8 3.01 11.85 1.06
N HIS A 9 2.54 13.10 1.03
CA HIS A 9 1.63 13.62 2.05
C HIS A 9 0.28 12.91 2.02
N THR A 10 -0.23 12.56 0.84
CA THR A 10 -1.41 11.72 0.71
C THR A 10 -1.19 10.38 1.42
N ALA A 11 -0.13 9.64 1.10
CA ALA A 11 0.13 8.34 1.72
C ALA A 11 0.26 8.42 3.25
N GLU A 12 0.94 9.44 3.76
CA GLU A 12 1.06 9.67 5.20
C GLU A 12 -0.27 10.05 5.86
N ARG A 13 -1.11 10.86 5.20
CA ARG A 13 -2.42 11.26 5.68
C ARG A 13 -3.38 10.07 5.70
N GLU A 14 -3.50 9.33 4.60
CA GLU A 14 -4.41 8.18 4.50
C GLU A 14 -4.08 7.13 5.56
N ILE A 15 -2.80 6.80 5.79
CA ILE A 15 -2.42 5.84 6.84
C ILE A 15 -2.76 6.34 8.25
N ARG A 16 -2.69 7.65 8.48
CA ARG A 16 -3.11 8.23 9.75
C ARG A 16 -4.62 8.16 9.92
N GLU A 17 -5.38 8.41 8.86
CA GLU A 17 -6.85 8.42 8.87
C GLU A 17 -7.41 6.99 8.96
N GLU A 18 -6.87 6.06 8.17
CA GLU A 18 -7.39 4.70 8.04
C GLU A 18 -6.85 3.73 9.10
N LEU A 19 -5.64 3.93 9.62
CA LEU A 19 -4.97 2.98 10.53
C LEU A 19 -4.49 3.60 11.86
N ALA A 20 -4.65 4.91 12.04
CA ALA A 20 -4.24 5.66 13.23
C ALA A 20 -2.73 5.56 13.59
N ILE A 21 -1.87 5.41 12.57
CA ILE A 21 -0.42 5.35 12.74
C ILE A 21 0.29 6.42 11.89
N SER A 22 1.57 6.68 12.17
CA SER A 22 2.40 7.62 11.39
C SER A 22 3.78 7.03 11.15
N PRO A 23 3.86 5.99 10.29
CA PRO A 23 5.11 5.32 9.98
C PRO A 23 6.03 6.22 9.17
N LYS A 24 7.32 5.93 9.20
CA LYS A 24 8.31 6.58 8.33
C LYS A 24 8.46 5.81 7.03
N PHE A 25 8.90 6.47 5.97
CA PHE A 25 9.41 5.80 4.78
C PHE A 25 10.52 4.81 5.13
N HIS A 26 10.54 3.68 4.42
CA HIS A 26 11.52 2.62 4.64
C HIS A 26 12.93 3.10 4.33
N ASP A 27 13.87 2.89 5.27
CA ASP A 27 15.24 3.43 5.18
C ASP A 27 15.95 3.05 3.87
N GLY A 28 15.73 1.83 3.38
CA GLY A 28 16.31 1.35 2.11
C GLY A 28 15.63 1.83 0.82
N PHE A 29 14.38 2.30 0.89
CA PHE A 29 13.62 2.74 -0.29
C PHE A 29 13.42 4.25 -0.35
N GLY A 30 13.53 4.93 0.80
CA GLY A 30 13.28 6.36 0.93
C GLY A 30 11.84 6.74 0.61
N ASP A 31 11.65 8.01 0.30
CA ASP A 31 10.35 8.61 -0.01
C ASP A 31 9.94 8.49 -1.48
N GLN A 32 10.65 7.67 -2.26
CA GLN A 32 10.36 7.44 -3.66
C GLN A 32 9.39 6.27 -3.82
N PRO A 33 8.44 6.33 -4.77
CA PRO A 33 7.56 5.22 -5.03
C PRO A 33 8.36 4.03 -5.58
N LEU A 34 8.26 2.87 -4.93
CA LEU A 34 8.88 1.64 -5.40
C LEU A 34 8.20 1.16 -6.68
N PHE A 35 6.90 1.38 -6.85
CA PHE A 35 6.13 0.87 -7.96
C PHE A 35 5.05 1.86 -8.42
N LEU A 36 4.68 1.77 -9.70
CA LEU A 36 3.59 2.54 -10.31
C LEU A 36 2.69 1.56 -11.06
N SER A 37 1.39 1.67 -10.84
CA SER A 37 0.38 0.94 -11.60
C SER A 37 -0.62 1.89 -12.23
N VAL A 38 -1.19 1.45 -13.37
CA VAL A 38 -2.27 2.15 -14.05
C VAL A 38 -3.43 1.17 -14.18
N THR A 39 -4.60 1.53 -13.67
CA THR A 39 -5.79 0.67 -13.67
C THR A 39 -6.96 1.46 -14.22
N GLN A 40 -7.68 0.91 -15.21
CA GLN A 40 -8.95 1.49 -15.64
C GLN A 40 -10.06 0.97 -14.73
N THR A 41 -10.82 1.88 -14.13
CA THR A 41 -11.99 1.53 -13.32
C THR A 41 -13.13 1.01 -14.21
N ARG A 42 -14.08 0.27 -13.63
CA ARG A 42 -15.19 -0.36 -14.37
C ARG A 42 -16.49 0.40 -14.11
N GLY A 43 -17.36 0.46 -15.11
CA GLY A 43 -18.68 1.10 -15.01
C GLY A 43 -18.85 2.24 -16.02
N GLU A 44 -20.01 2.90 -15.97
CA GLU A 44 -20.36 3.98 -16.91
C GLU A 44 -19.48 5.23 -16.73
N GLU A 45 -18.97 5.46 -15.52
CA GLU A 45 -18.05 6.55 -15.16
C GLU A 45 -16.60 6.05 -15.03
N SER A 46 -16.17 5.19 -15.96
CA SER A 46 -14.80 4.65 -15.93
C SER A 46 -13.77 5.76 -16.10
N HIS A 47 -12.73 5.71 -15.28
CA HIS A 47 -11.58 6.59 -15.33
C HIS A 47 -10.29 5.77 -15.18
N ILE A 48 -9.15 6.45 -15.32
CA ILE A 48 -7.83 5.83 -15.18
C ILE A 48 -7.26 6.24 -13.84
N ASP A 49 -7.01 5.25 -13.00
CA ASP A 49 -6.24 5.43 -11.77
C ASP A 49 -4.75 5.24 -12.06
N VAL A 50 -3.95 6.20 -11.61
CA VAL A 50 -2.50 6.09 -11.55
C VAL A 50 -2.11 6.00 -10.08
N THR A 51 -1.60 4.85 -9.65
CA THR A 51 -1.25 4.59 -8.26
C THR A 51 0.25 4.57 -8.08
N LEU A 52 0.75 5.37 -7.14
CA LEU A 52 2.14 5.36 -6.67
C LEU A 52 2.22 4.55 -5.37
N TRP A 53 3.09 3.55 -5.34
CA TRP A 53 3.22 2.62 -4.22
C TRP A 53 4.50 2.90 -3.45
N PHE A 54 4.35 3.34 -2.20
CA PHE A 54 5.45 3.63 -1.29
C PHE A 54 5.66 2.47 -0.30
N VAL A 55 6.87 2.39 0.28
CA VAL A 55 7.18 1.41 1.34
C VAL A 55 7.44 2.17 2.64
N LEU A 56 6.70 1.79 3.68
CA LEU A 56 6.76 2.41 5.00
C LEU A 56 7.16 1.38 6.06
N MET A 57 7.81 1.83 7.13
CA MET A 57 8.20 1.02 8.28
C MET A 57 7.05 0.89 9.28
N GLY A 58 6.59 -0.33 9.52
CA GLY A 58 5.59 -0.62 10.54
C GLY A 58 6.10 -1.56 11.63
N ASP A 59 5.63 -1.37 12.86
CA ASP A 59 5.82 -2.31 13.96
C ASP A 59 4.60 -3.22 14.05
N ARG A 60 4.78 -4.53 13.86
CA ARG A 60 3.69 -5.51 13.91
C ARG A 60 3.02 -5.62 15.28
N THR A 61 3.66 -5.12 16.33
CA THR A 61 3.15 -5.12 17.71
C THR A 61 2.38 -3.85 18.04
N GLN A 62 2.44 -2.83 17.18
CA GLN A 62 1.66 -1.61 17.33
C GLN A 62 0.17 -1.93 17.10
N GLU A 63 -0.68 -1.37 17.95
CA GLU A 63 -2.12 -1.40 17.75
C GLU A 63 -2.51 -0.59 16.52
N LEU A 64 -3.29 -1.19 15.62
CA LEU A 64 -3.85 -0.53 14.45
C LEU A 64 -5.32 -0.27 14.71
N CYS A 65 -5.76 0.98 14.58
CA CYS A 65 -7.16 1.35 14.72
C CYS A 65 -7.72 1.65 13.33
N ILE A 66 -8.63 0.80 12.87
CA ILE A 66 -9.18 0.89 11.52
C ILE A 66 -10.31 1.91 11.48
N ASP A 67 -10.35 2.74 10.43
CA ASP A 67 -11.59 3.42 10.06
C ASP A 67 -12.58 2.41 9.45
N GLU A 68 -13.59 2.02 10.23
CA GLU A 68 -14.60 1.03 9.83
C GLU A 68 -15.45 1.45 8.62
N ARG A 69 -15.38 2.73 8.22
CA ARG A 69 -16.03 3.23 7.00
C ARG A 69 -15.30 2.77 5.74
N GLU A 70 -13.99 2.56 5.83
CA GLU A 70 -13.11 2.25 4.70
C GLU A 70 -12.70 0.77 4.68
N ALA A 71 -12.47 0.15 5.85
CA ALA A 71 -12.06 -1.24 5.96
C ALA A 71 -12.74 -2.02 7.09
N ARG A 72 -12.89 -3.34 6.90
CA ARG A 72 -13.51 -4.24 7.90
C ARG A 72 -12.50 -4.94 8.82
N SER A 73 -11.24 -4.98 8.42
CA SER A 73 -10.19 -5.75 9.10
C SER A 73 -8.82 -5.38 8.56
N VAL A 74 -7.80 -5.48 9.42
CA VAL A 74 -6.39 -5.30 9.08
C VAL A 74 -5.59 -6.50 9.56
N GLU A 75 -4.58 -6.89 8.79
CA GLU A 75 -3.75 -8.05 9.09
C GLU A 75 -2.32 -7.84 8.58
N TRP A 76 -1.34 -8.26 9.37
CA TRP A 76 0.05 -8.36 8.95
C TRP A 76 0.28 -9.65 8.16
N LEU A 77 0.75 -9.52 6.92
CA LEU A 77 1.02 -10.66 6.05
C LEU A 77 2.53 -10.90 5.91
N ALA A 78 2.95 -12.16 6.02
CA ALA A 78 4.32 -12.56 5.76
C ALA A 78 4.64 -12.42 4.26
N ILE A 79 5.64 -11.60 3.93
CA ILE A 79 6.07 -11.34 2.54
C ILE A 79 6.68 -12.59 1.89
N ASP A 80 7.31 -13.44 2.70
CA ASP A 80 8.06 -14.63 2.30
C ASP A 80 7.24 -15.93 2.31
N ASP A 81 5.93 -15.87 2.58
CA ASP A 81 5.02 -17.02 2.51
C ASP A 81 4.09 -16.93 1.28
N PRO A 82 4.42 -17.60 0.15
CA PRO A 82 3.58 -17.61 -1.04
C PRO A 82 2.16 -18.13 -0.80
N ALA A 83 1.95 -18.99 0.19
CA ALA A 83 0.63 -19.57 0.45
C ALA A 83 -0.38 -18.50 0.93
N VAL A 84 0.09 -17.45 1.60
CA VAL A 84 -0.72 -16.30 2.02
C VAL A 84 -1.23 -15.52 0.80
N TRP A 85 -0.37 -15.32 -0.20
CA TRP A 85 -0.65 -14.47 -1.36
C TRP A 85 -1.45 -15.17 -2.47
N VAL A 86 -1.40 -16.51 -2.55
CA VAL A 86 -2.13 -17.29 -3.56
C VAL A 86 -3.61 -17.50 -3.19
N LYS A 87 -3.91 -17.68 -1.90
CA LYS A 87 -5.27 -18.01 -1.44
C LYS A 87 -6.20 -16.81 -1.31
N ARG A 88 -5.65 -15.60 -1.26
CA ARG A 88 -6.40 -14.36 -1.02
C ARG A 88 -6.80 -13.69 -2.32
N ARG A 89 -8.01 -13.11 -2.34
CA ARG A 89 -8.40 -12.15 -3.38
C ARG A 89 -7.79 -10.80 -3.03
N LEU A 90 -6.61 -10.55 -3.57
CA LEU A 90 -5.90 -9.28 -3.45
C LEU A 90 -6.07 -8.45 -4.73
N ASP A 91 -5.72 -7.17 -4.65
CA ASP A 91 -5.59 -6.34 -5.83
C ASP A 91 -4.60 -7.00 -6.83
N PRO A 92 -4.92 -7.06 -8.13
CA PRO A 92 -4.02 -7.67 -9.12
C PRO A 92 -2.62 -7.04 -9.19
N GLN A 93 -2.48 -5.76 -8.83
CA GLN A 93 -1.22 -5.05 -8.79
C GLN A 93 -0.38 -5.44 -7.57
N MET A 94 -0.99 -6.02 -6.53
CA MET A 94 -0.31 -6.44 -5.31
C MET A 94 0.77 -7.49 -5.58
N HIS A 95 0.52 -8.47 -6.46
CA HIS A 95 1.52 -9.49 -6.82
C HIS A 95 2.71 -8.89 -7.58
N ARG A 96 2.47 -7.86 -8.40
CA ARG A 96 3.52 -7.13 -9.14
C ARG A 96 4.35 -6.28 -8.19
N PHE A 97 3.70 -5.58 -7.25
CA PHE A 97 4.36 -4.84 -6.19
C PHE A 97 5.24 -5.76 -5.33
N LEU A 98 4.69 -6.88 -4.86
CA LEU A 98 5.41 -7.85 -4.03
C LEU A 98 6.65 -8.41 -4.74
N SER A 99 6.54 -8.72 -6.03
CA SER A 99 7.67 -9.21 -6.84
C SER A 99 8.78 -8.17 -6.96
N LYS A 100 8.42 -6.88 -7.10
CA LYS A 100 9.40 -5.78 -7.14
C LYS A 100 10.04 -5.54 -5.77
N LEU A 101 9.25 -5.60 -4.71
CA LEU A 101 9.70 -5.47 -3.32
C LEU A 101 10.69 -6.58 -2.96
N THR A 102 10.35 -7.84 -3.19
CA THR A 102 11.23 -8.97 -2.86
C THR A 102 12.52 -8.94 -3.66
N THR A 103 12.46 -8.60 -4.96
CA THR A 103 13.67 -8.43 -5.78
C THR A 103 14.59 -7.36 -5.20
N ALA A 104 14.03 -6.22 -4.78
CA ALA A 104 14.82 -5.10 -4.26
C ALA A 104 15.34 -5.33 -2.83
N LEU A 105 14.71 -6.19 -2.03
CA LEU A 105 15.20 -6.58 -0.71
C LEU A 105 16.34 -7.62 -0.76
N MET A 106 16.54 -8.29 -1.89
CA MET A 106 17.62 -9.27 -2.09
C MET A 106 18.93 -8.65 -2.61
N THR A 107 18.91 -7.36 -2.96
CA THR A 107 20.05 -6.56 -3.43
C THR A 107 20.61 -5.69 -2.33
#